data_AF-A0A1Y1LVA0-F1
#
_entry.id   AF-A0A1Y1LVA0-F1
#
_cell.length_a   1.000
_cell.length_b   1.000
_cell.length_c   1.000
_cell.angle_alpha   90.00
_cell.angle_beta   90.00
_cell.angle_gamma   90.00
#
_symmetry.space_group_name_H-M   'P 1'
#
loop_
_entity.id
_entity.type
_entity.pdbx_description
1 polymer ?
#
loop_
_entity_poly.entity_id
_entity_poly.type
_entity_poly.pdbx_seq_one_letter_code
_entity_poly.pdbx_strand_id
1 'polypeptide(L)'
;IDRGTPKIENTLFVFYDLETMQEQKLSNGSLLHQPNLCVFVQCCDKCINEKKLYFCQKCGFRQKILTADVIPTFMVHILNMRKKFKNIIVIAHNGGGFDHQFILNYVLTQTDLKPDLIMRGTKLVSMMLENIKFLDSLNVL
;
A
#
# COMPACT_ATOMS: atom_id res chain seq x y z
N ILE A 1 -6.49 -34.83 -1.14
CA ILE A 1 -6.94 -33.43 -0.98
C ILE A 1 -5.71 -32.58 -1.21
N ASP A 2 -5.58 -32.02 -2.41
CA ASP A 2 -4.50 -31.09 -2.74
C ASP A 2 -4.65 -29.88 -1.82
N ARG A 3 -3.77 -29.77 -0.81
CA ARG A 3 -3.72 -28.62 0.10
C ARG A 3 -2.98 -27.49 -0.60
N GLY A 4 -3.47 -27.14 -1.79
CA GLY A 4 -2.78 -26.30 -2.76
C GLY A 4 -2.21 -25.06 -2.07
N THR A 5 -0.89 -25.02 -1.96
CA THR A 5 -0.19 -23.84 -1.48
C THR A 5 -0.63 -22.68 -2.36
N PRO A 6 -1.04 -21.52 -1.79
CA PRO A 6 -1.42 -20.37 -2.60
C PRO A 6 -0.30 -20.08 -3.61
N LYS A 7 -0.61 -20.15 -4.90
CA LYS A 7 0.39 -19.88 -5.94
C LYS A 7 0.71 -18.39 -5.90
N ILE A 8 1.82 -18.04 -5.22
CA ILE A 8 2.35 -16.67 -5.16
C ILE A 8 2.98 -16.22 -6.49
N GLU A 9 2.97 -17.07 -7.51
CA GLU A 9 3.58 -16.81 -8.81
C GLU A 9 3.13 -15.46 -9.38
N ASN A 10 4.11 -14.67 -9.82
CA ASN A 10 3.92 -13.32 -10.33
C ASN A 10 3.14 -12.36 -9.42
N THR A 11 3.29 -12.52 -8.10
CA THR A 11 2.75 -11.63 -7.08
C THR A 11 3.84 -10.74 -6.49
N LEU A 12 3.52 -9.47 -6.29
CA LEU A 12 4.32 -8.52 -5.53
C LEU A 12 3.65 -8.26 -4.18
N PHE A 13 4.42 -8.35 -3.10
CA PHE A 13 4.02 -7.89 -1.78
C PHE A 13 4.72 -6.56 -1.51
N VAL A 14 3.97 -5.58 -1.01
CA VAL A 14 4.47 -4.29 -0.55
C VAL A 14 3.97 -4.09 0.87
N PHE A 15 4.87 -3.90 1.81
CA PHE A 15 4.57 -3.59 3.20
C PHE A 15 4.94 -2.14 3.42
N TYR A 16 4.04 -1.31 3.92
CA TYR A 16 4.32 0.10 4.11
C TYR A 16 3.80 0.60 5.45
N ASP A 17 4.37 1.72 5.87
CA ASP A 17 3.99 2.45 7.07
C ASP A 17 4.09 3.95 6.78
N LEU A 18 3.13 4.72 7.29
CA LEU A 18 3.07 6.17 7.12
C LEU A 18 3.23 6.87 8.47
N GLU A 19 4.12 7.84 8.53
CA GLU A 19 4.06 8.85 9.59
C GLU A 19 3.21 10.03 9.11
N THR A 20 2.49 10.64 10.04
CA THR A 20 1.63 11.79 9.78
C THR A 20 1.89 12.91 10.76
N MET A 21 1.77 14.15 10.28
CA MET A 21 1.84 15.35 11.11
C MET A 21 0.55 16.17 10.99
N GLN A 22 0.28 16.99 11.99
CA GLN A 22 -0.91 17.83 12.12
C GLN A 22 -0.57 19.33 12.14
N GLU A 23 0.31 19.78 11.25
CA GLU A 23 0.80 21.17 11.28
C GLU A 23 -0.20 22.16 10.66
N GLN A 24 -1.00 21.71 9.68
CA GLN A 24 -1.92 22.59 8.97
C GLN A 24 -3.27 22.69 9.70
N LYS A 25 -3.67 23.92 10.07
CA LYS A 25 -4.98 24.22 10.65
C LYS A 25 -6.00 24.59 9.57
N LEU A 26 -7.13 23.91 9.56
CA LEU A 26 -8.26 24.19 8.69
C LEU A 26 -9.07 25.39 9.20
N SER A 27 -9.90 25.97 8.32
CA SER A 27 -10.74 27.14 8.63
C SER A 27 -11.71 26.92 9.80
N ASN A 28 -12.14 25.67 10.03
CA ASN A 28 -12.98 25.26 11.15
C ASN A 28 -12.20 25.05 12.46
N GLY A 29 -10.90 25.32 12.49
CA GLY A 29 -10.02 25.16 13.64
C GLY A 29 -9.48 23.76 13.87
N SER A 30 -9.90 22.75 13.09
CA SER A 30 -9.35 21.39 13.16
C SER A 30 -7.95 21.31 12.51
N LEU A 31 -7.15 20.32 12.91
CA LEU A 31 -5.83 20.09 12.33
C LEU A 31 -5.92 18.99 11.25
N LEU A 32 -5.37 19.27 10.09
CA LEU A 32 -5.31 18.33 8.98
C LEU A 32 -4.15 17.36 9.20
N HIS A 33 -4.45 16.06 9.18
CA HIS A 33 -3.41 15.04 9.16
C HIS A 33 -2.83 14.93 7.76
N GLN A 34 -1.52 15.04 7.64
CA GLN A 34 -0.80 14.93 6.37
C GLN A 34 0.34 13.92 6.50
N PRO A 35 0.44 12.92 5.60
CA PRO A 35 1.58 12.02 5.54
C PRO A 35 2.85 12.78 5.15
N ASN A 36 3.89 12.66 5.97
CA ASN A 36 5.19 13.32 5.77
C ASN A 36 6.34 12.32 5.55
N LEU A 37 6.14 11.05 5.91
CA LEU A 37 7.08 9.96 5.66
C LEU A 37 6.32 8.71 5.24
N CYS A 38 6.79 8.04 4.19
CA CYS A 38 6.42 6.65 3.90
C CYS A 38 7.67 5.81 3.82
N VAL A 39 7.70 4.74 4.60
CA VAL A 39 8.70 3.68 4.45
C VAL A 39 7.98 2.45 3.92
N PHE A 40 8.48 1.89 2.83
CA PHE A 40 7.94 0.64 2.33
C PHE A 40 9.03 -0.35 1.93
N VAL A 41 8.72 -1.63 2.19
CA VAL A 41 9.51 -2.78 1.81
C VAL A 41 8.70 -3.61 0.82
N GLN A 42 9.36 -4.18 -0.18
CA GLN A 42 8.69 -4.98 -1.20
C GLN A 42 9.46 -6.25 -1.56
N CYS A 43 8.71 -7.31 -1.86
CA CYS A 43 9.26 -8.58 -2.31
C CYS A 43 8.30 -9.27 -3.28
N CYS A 44 8.86 -9.95 -4.27
CA CYS A 44 8.09 -10.73 -5.22
C CYS A 44 8.24 -12.23 -4.99
N ASP A 45 7.46 -13.01 -5.73
CA ASP A 45 7.56 -14.46 -5.87
C ASP A 45 8.99 -15.01 -6.00
N LYS A 46 9.93 -14.25 -6.56
CA LYS A 46 11.34 -14.67 -6.71
C LYS A 46 12.26 -14.32 -5.53
N CYS A 47 11.91 -13.31 -4.72
CA CYS A 47 12.81 -12.82 -3.66
C CYS A 47 12.20 -12.81 -2.26
N ILE A 48 10.97 -13.29 -2.09
CA ILE A 48 10.28 -13.30 -0.79
C ILE A 48 11.06 -14.03 0.31
N ASN A 49 11.79 -15.09 -0.04
CA ASN A 49 12.61 -15.88 0.90
C ASN A 49 14.01 -15.29 1.14
N GLU A 50 14.40 -14.24 0.42
CA GLU A 50 15.73 -13.63 0.51
C GLU A 50 15.77 -12.52 1.56
N LYS A 51 16.28 -12.84 2.75
CA LYS A 51 16.26 -11.92 3.91
C LYS A 51 17.22 -10.74 3.79
N LYS A 52 18.37 -10.91 3.12
CA LYS A 52 19.44 -9.89 3.03
C LYS A 52 19.54 -9.25 1.64
N LEU A 53 18.47 -9.30 0.85
CA LEU A 53 18.47 -8.76 -0.50
C LEU A 53 18.23 -7.26 -0.50
N TYR A 54 19.19 -6.49 -1.04
CA TYR A 54 19.04 -5.06 -1.24
C TYR A 54 18.25 -4.71 -2.52
N PHE A 55 18.46 -5.46 -3.60
CA PHE A 55 17.83 -5.23 -4.90
C PHE A 55 17.45 -6.54 -5.58
N CYS A 56 16.25 -6.59 -6.15
CA CYS A 56 15.79 -7.70 -6.98
C CYS A 56 15.63 -7.22 -8.43
N GLN A 57 16.14 -7.98 -9.41
CA GLN A 57 15.97 -7.63 -10.82
C GLN A 57 14.50 -7.57 -11.26
N LYS A 58 13.61 -8.31 -10.59
CA LYS A 58 12.17 -8.35 -10.92
C LYS A 58 11.38 -7.21 -10.28
N CYS A 59 11.52 -7.00 -8.96
CA CYS A 59 10.74 -5.98 -8.25
C CYS A 59 11.47 -4.65 -8.01
N GLY A 60 12.80 -4.63 -8.04
CA GLY A 60 13.64 -3.45 -7.76
C GLY A 60 14.17 -3.43 -6.33
N PHE A 61 14.43 -2.23 -5.80
CA PHE A 61 14.93 -2.03 -4.44
C PHE A 61 13.99 -2.63 -3.40
N ARG A 62 14.59 -3.28 -2.39
CA ARG A 62 13.87 -3.93 -1.29
C ARG A 62 13.13 -2.92 -0.43
N GLN A 63 13.75 -1.80 -0.12
CA GLN A 63 13.20 -0.75 0.74
C GLN A 63 13.30 0.60 0.03
N LYS A 64 12.30 1.45 0.22
CA LYS A 64 12.33 2.85 -0.17
C LYS A 64 11.77 3.72 0.96
N ILE A 65 12.27 4.95 1.02
CA ILE A 65 11.88 5.98 1.98
C ILE A 65 11.44 7.20 1.17
N LEU A 66 10.22 7.68 1.41
CA LEU A 66 9.64 8.84 0.73
C LEU A 66 9.37 9.93 1.77
N THR A 67 9.88 11.13 1.54
CA THR A 67 9.74 12.29 2.45
C THR A 67 9.06 13.50 1.82
N ALA A 68 8.76 13.44 0.53
CA ALA A 68 8.09 14.49 -0.24
C ALA A 68 7.05 13.86 -1.17
N ASP A 69 5.91 14.54 -1.35
CA ASP A 69 4.77 14.06 -2.13
C ASP A 69 4.47 12.58 -1.87
N VAL A 70 4.39 12.24 -0.57
CA VAL A 70 4.44 10.88 -0.05
C VAL A 70 3.42 9.97 -0.73
N ILE A 71 2.15 10.38 -0.73
CA ILE A 71 1.05 9.61 -1.30
C ILE A 71 1.11 9.54 -2.83
N PRO A 72 1.25 10.66 -3.58
CA PRO A 72 1.44 10.61 -5.03
C PRO A 72 2.60 9.72 -5.45
N THR A 73 3.77 9.88 -4.83
CA THR A 73 4.98 9.13 -5.19
C THR A 73 4.81 7.64 -4.90
N PHE A 74 4.22 7.29 -3.77
CA PHE A 74 3.91 5.89 -3.43
C PHE A 74 2.93 5.29 -4.44
N MET A 75 1.84 6.00 -4.76
CA MET A 75 0.82 5.49 -5.68
C MET A 75 1.32 5.36 -7.12
N VAL A 76 2.12 6.31 -7.61
CA VAL A 76 2.78 6.17 -8.92
C VAL A 76 3.68 4.93 -8.95
N HIS A 77 4.40 4.65 -7.87
CA HIS A 77 5.20 3.42 -7.77
C HIS A 77 4.31 2.17 -7.86
N ILE A 78 3.23 2.08 -7.06
CA ILE A 78 2.30 0.93 -7.08
C ILE A 78 1.65 0.76 -8.46
N LEU A 79 1.16 1.83 -9.07
CA LEU A 79 0.52 1.80 -10.39
C LEU A 79 1.50 1.43 -11.52
N ASN A 80 2.79 1.75 -11.38
CA ASN A 80 3.81 1.26 -12.31
C ASN A 80 4.10 -0.23 -12.12
N MET A 81 4.14 -0.70 -10.88
CA MET A 81 4.29 -2.12 -10.58
C MET A 81 3.09 -2.93 -11.08
N ARG A 82 1.88 -2.33 -11.08
CA ARG A 82 0.63 -2.93 -11.59
C ARG A 82 0.79 -3.53 -12.98
N LYS A 83 1.59 -2.88 -13.84
CA LYS A 83 1.85 -3.28 -15.22
C LYS A 83 2.81 -4.47 -15.33
N LYS A 84 3.56 -4.79 -14.27
CA LYS A 84 4.62 -5.82 -14.25
C LYS A 84 4.20 -7.12 -13.56
N PHE A 85 3.25 -7.04 -12.63
CA PHE A 85 2.85 -8.16 -11.79
C PHE A 85 1.39 -8.52 -12.05
N LYS A 86 1.10 -9.83 -12.00
CA LYS A 86 -0.28 -10.32 -12.14
C LYS A 86 -1.12 -9.88 -10.95
N ASN A 87 -0.54 -9.93 -9.75
CA ASN A 87 -1.19 -9.50 -8.51
C ASN A 87 -0.25 -8.62 -7.71
N ILE A 88 -0.79 -7.60 -7.04
CA ILE A 88 -0.07 -6.80 -6.06
C ILE A 88 -0.86 -6.80 -4.76
N ILE A 89 -0.19 -7.14 -3.67
CA ILE A 89 -0.75 -7.12 -2.33
C ILE A 89 0.01 -6.06 -1.54
N VAL A 90 -0.69 -4.98 -1.18
CA VAL A 90 -0.16 -3.85 -0.43
C VAL A 90 -0.71 -3.95 1.00
N ILE A 91 0.17 -3.98 1.99
CA ILE A 91 -0.17 -4.23 3.38
C ILE A 91 0.35 -3.07 4.22
N ALA A 92 -0.53 -2.36 4.89
CA ALA A 92 -0.16 -1.35 5.88
C ALA A 92 -0.03 -1.97 7.28
N HIS A 93 0.90 -1.47 8.07
CA HIS A 93 0.99 -1.78 9.50
C HIS A 93 -0.12 -1.01 10.24
N ASN A 94 -1.30 -1.65 10.46
CA ASN A 94 -2.53 -1.02 10.99
C ASN A 94 -3.22 -0.03 10.01
N GLY A 95 -3.39 -0.45 8.76
CA GLY A 95 -3.93 0.42 7.70
C GLY A 95 -5.40 0.83 7.84
N GLY A 96 -6.19 0.14 8.68
CA GLY A 96 -7.62 0.38 8.84
C GLY A 96 -7.97 1.66 9.59
N GLY A 97 -6.99 2.28 10.27
CA GLY A 97 -7.16 3.56 10.97
C GLY A 97 -7.13 4.75 10.01
N PHE A 98 -5.99 5.01 9.38
CA PHE A 98 -5.75 6.22 8.59
C PHE A 98 -5.02 5.99 7.26
N ASP A 99 -4.07 5.05 7.20
CA ASP A 99 -3.20 4.92 6.03
C ASP A 99 -3.98 4.65 4.73
N HIS A 100 -4.93 3.70 4.77
CA HIS A 100 -5.75 3.42 3.60
C HIS A 100 -6.71 4.54 3.25
N GLN A 101 -7.06 5.43 4.19
CA GLN A 101 -7.91 6.58 3.89
C GLN A 101 -7.16 7.59 3.01
N PHE A 102 -5.85 7.80 3.24
CA PHE A 102 -5.03 8.64 2.37
C PHE A 102 -4.90 8.05 0.97
N ILE A 103 -4.71 6.73 0.87
CA ILE A 103 -4.67 6.02 -0.41
C ILE A 103 -6.01 6.13 -1.13
N LEU A 104 -7.12 5.85 -0.44
CA LEU A 104 -8.46 5.95 -1.01
C LEU A 104 -8.75 7.36 -1.52
N ASN A 105 -8.44 8.39 -0.73
CA ASN A 105 -8.61 9.78 -1.14
C ASN A 105 -7.81 10.10 -2.42
N TYR A 106 -6.57 9.62 -2.52
CA TYR A 106 -5.79 9.78 -3.74
C TYR A 106 -6.44 9.07 -4.94
N VAL A 107 -6.87 7.82 -4.78
CA VAL A 107 -7.55 7.07 -5.84
C VAL A 107 -8.80 7.81 -6.33
N LEU A 108 -9.65 8.30 -5.42
CA LEU A 108 -10.90 8.98 -5.75
C LEU A 108 -10.72 10.36 -6.39
N THR A 109 -9.62 11.06 -6.08
CA THR A 109 -9.43 12.46 -6.51
C THR A 109 -8.39 12.66 -7.61
N GLN A 110 -7.48 11.70 -7.79
CA GLN A 110 -6.35 11.81 -8.72
C GLN A 110 -6.32 10.71 -9.79
N THR A 111 -7.28 9.78 -9.77
CA THR A 111 -7.33 8.68 -10.74
C THR A 111 -8.77 8.40 -11.20
N ASP A 112 -8.92 7.79 -12.37
CA ASP A 112 -10.21 7.30 -12.87
C ASP A 112 -10.54 5.86 -12.41
N LEU A 113 -9.73 5.30 -11.51
CA LEU A 113 -9.88 3.93 -11.06
C LEU A 113 -11.03 3.83 -10.04
N LYS A 114 -11.80 2.75 -10.12
CA LYS A 114 -12.95 2.51 -9.25
C LYS A 114 -12.58 1.47 -8.18
N PRO A 115 -12.39 1.86 -6.91
CA PRO A 115 -12.03 0.92 -5.87
C PRO A 115 -13.26 0.14 -5.36
N ASP A 116 -13.12 -1.17 -5.18
CA ASP A 116 -14.08 -1.99 -4.44
C ASP A 116 -13.67 -2.04 -2.96
N LEU A 117 -14.57 -1.61 -2.07
CA LEU A 117 -14.27 -1.40 -0.67
C LEU A 117 -14.97 -2.42 0.23
N ILE A 118 -14.23 -2.95 1.21
CA ILE A 118 -14.80 -3.68 2.35
C ILE A 118 -14.49 -2.88 3.60
N MET A 119 -15.54 -2.47 4.31
CA MET A 119 -15.46 -1.61 5.49
C MET A 119 -16.13 -2.26 6.70
N ARG A 120 -15.65 -1.90 7.90
CA ARG A 120 -16.29 -2.23 9.18
C ARG A 120 -16.44 -0.93 9.97
N GLY A 121 -17.64 -0.35 9.91
CA GLY A 121 -17.84 1.03 10.37
C GLY A 121 -17.00 1.99 9.53
N THR A 122 -16.21 2.85 10.17
CA THR A 122 -15.29 3.77 9.50
C THR A 122 -13.95 3.14 9.11
N LYS A 123 -13.67 1.91 9.57
CA LYS A 123 -12.40 1.24 9.27
C LYS A 123 -12.44 0.57 7.91
N LEU A 124 -11.45 0.89 7.07
CA LEU A 124 -11.26 0.27 5.76
C LEU A 124 -10.49 -1.04 5.94
N VAL A 125 -11.21 -2.17 5.81
CA VAL A 125 -10.66 -3.52 6.02
C VAL A 125 -9.85 -3.96 4.81
N SER A 126 -10.37 -3.71 3.61
CA SER A 126 -9.64 -3.92 2.36
C SER A 126 -10.15 -3.02 1.25
N MET A 127 -9.27 -2.69 0.31
CA MET A 127 -9.61 -2.00 -0.92
C MET A 127 -9.00 -2.76 -2.10
N MET A 128 -9.82 -3.08 -3.10
CA MET A 128 -9.38 -3.70 -4.33
C MET A 128 -9.40 -2.66 -5.45
N LEU A 129 -8.32 -2.60 -6.20
CA LEU A 129 -8.13 -1.71 -7.33
C LEU A 129 -7.60 -2.54 -8.49
N GLU A 130 -8.52 -3.14 -9.25
CA GLU A 130 -8.22 -4.15 -10.26
C GLU A 130 -7.36 -5.31 -9.69
N ASN A 131 -6.09 -5.42 -10.09
CA ASN A 131 -5.15 -6.44 -9.62
C ASN A 131 -4.30 -6.01 -8.41
N ILE A 132 -4.62 -4.88 -7.79
CA ILE A 132 -4.00 -4.39 -6.55
C ILE A 132 -4.97 -4.62 -5.39
N LYS A 133 -4.50 -5.24 -4.31
CA LYS A 133 -5.25 -5.45 -3.08
C LYS A 133 -4.56 -4.75 -1.92
N PHE A 134 -5.20 -3.73 -1.37
CA PHE A 134 -4.79 -3.08 -0.13
C PHE A 134 -5.42 -3.81 1.05
N LEU A 135 -4.60 -4.18 2.02
CA LEU A 135 -4.96 -4.98 3.19
C LEU A 135 -4.42 -4.34 4.46
N ASP A 136 -5.21 -4.40 5.52
CA ASP A 136 -4.76 -4.05 6.85
C ASP A 136 -4.14 -5.27 7.53
N SER A 137 -2.89 -5.16 7.99
CA SER A 137 -2.20 -6.23 8.68
C SER A 137 -3.01 -6.76 9.87
N LEU A 138 -3.67 -5.91 10.65
CA LEU A 138 -4.43 -6.32 11.85
C LEU A 138 -5.67 -7.16 11.53
N ASN A 139 -6.14 -7.14 10.28
CA ASN A 139 -7.28 -7.93 9.83
C ASN A 139 -6.86 -9.22 9.09
N VAL A 140 -5.56 -9.40 8.80
CA VAL A 140 -5.07 -10.46 7.90
C VAL A 140 -3.91 -11.28 8.49
N LEU A 141 -3.16 -10.75 9.47
CA LEU A 141 -2.06 -11.40 10.20
C LEU A 141 -2.42 -11.58 11.66
#